data_AF-A0AAW0Y014-F1
#
_entry.id   AF-A0AAW0Y014-F1
#
_cell.length_a   1.000
_cell.length_b   1.000
_cell.length_c   1.000
_cell.angle_alpha   90.00
_cell.angle_beta   90.00
_cell.angle_gamma   90.00
#
_symmetry.space_group_name_H-M   'P 1'
#
loop_
_entity.id
_entity.type
_entity.pdbx_description
1 polymer ?
#
loop_
_entity_poly.entity_id
_entity_poly.type
_entity_poly.pdbx_seq_one_letter_code
_entity_poly.pdbx_strand_id
1 'polypeptide(L)'
;ALGSTVVTACVSQESVGRQQHPVLQLHPVLQLHPVLQLLGCTAVAVSVPPPNGGTEEDRDRTETRGPLPPGPQITDHQARAALLAHVADRCCWGSGAAKKMAIAKINYDSAFHYELQTFTEKRETSWAFTPYGGGDVDGPSNGAAPLPWDVEAQPAHLFHDEVKVVQVPHTASVKECHRCKGTGSLQCSECHGKGWTRCLSCHGDGWYTDSSGYKDRCFYCQSSTHGHGRQDCLKCNAKGRVACPPCDSYGQIRCFIRLTITWKVNTSEHIVRKGGLPEALVKEVSGQVAFEEEGTRIFPLTQFP
;
A
#
# COMPACT_ATOMS: atom_id res chain seq x y z
N ALA A 1 -16.06 7.91 -13.47
CA ALA A 1 -15.66 7.31 -12.18
C ALA A 1 -16.91 6.78 -11.52
N LEU A 2 -17.05 5.46 -11.40
CA LEU A 2 -18.14 4.84 -10.65
C LEU A 2 -17.77 4.93 -9.18
N GLY A 3 -18.06 6.08 -8.56
CA GLY A 3 -17.85 6.26 -7.13
C GLY A 3 -19.13 5.92 -6.40
N SER A 4 -19.10 4.88 -5.57
CA SER A 4 -20.17 4.66 -4.60
C SER A 4 -19.91 5.54 -3.39
N THR A 5 -20.97 6.15 -2.88
CA THR A 5 -20.95 7.01 -1.71
C THR A 5 -21.85 6.39 -0.66
N VAL A 6 -21.34 6.25 0.57
CA VAL A 6 -22.13 5.87 1.74
C VAL A 6 -22.20 7.06 2.67
N VAL A 7 -23.39 7.39 3.14
CA VAL A 7 -23.59 8.29 4.28
C VAL A 7 -24.23 7.53 5.41
N THR A 8 -23.56 7.55 6.55
CA THR A 8 -24.09 7.06 7.81
C THR A 8 -24.28 8.24 8.75
N ALA A 9 -25.48 8.42 9.30
CA ALA A 9 -25.72 9.29 10.43
C ALA A 9 -25.98 8.42 11.66
N CYS A 10 -25.11 8.55 12.66
CA CYS A 10 -25.26 7.91 13.95
C CYS A 10 -25.77 8.93 14.98
N VAL A 11 -26.72 8.52 15.80
CA VAL A 11 -27.09 9.24 17.03
C VAL A 11 -26.26 8.65 18.16
N SER A 12 -25.30 9.43 18.63
CA SER A 12 -24.52 9.08 19.81
C SER A 12 -25.20 9.69 21.04
N GLN A 13 -25.55 8.84 21.99
CA GLN A 13 -25.89 9.23 23.36
C GLN A 13 -24.82 8.65 24.28
N GLU A 14 -24.19 9.51 25.09
CA GLU A 14 -23.11 9.09 25.99
C GLU A 14 -23.59 8.05 26.99
N SER A 15 -23.05 6.84 26.90
CA SER A 15 -22.84 5.97 28.06
C SER A 15 -21.37 5.55 28.05
N VAL A 16 -20.64 5.99 29.08
CA VAL A 16 -19.19 5.86 29.16
C VAL A 16 -18.81 4.40 29.42
N GLY A 17 -18.27 3.73 28.40
CA GLY A 17 -17.64 2.41 28.48
C GLY A 17 -16.34 2.42 27.68
N ARG A 18 -15.20 2.46 28.37
CA ARG A 18 -13.86 2.59 27.79
C ARG A 18 -13.28 1.20 27.51
N GLN A 19 -13.01 0.87 26.25
CA GLN A 19 -12.05 -0.18 25.88
C GLN A 19 -10.88 0.46 25.13
N GLN A 20 -9.68 0.29 25.67
CA GLN A 20 -8.43 0.76 25.07
C GLN A 20 -7.77 -0.37 24.28
N HIS A 21 -7.35 -0.09 23.05
CA HIS A 21 -6.34 -0.85 22.32
C HIS A 21 -5.42 0.08 21.52
N PRO A 22 -4.19 -0.37 21.19
CA PRO A 22 -3.02 0.50 21.17
C PRO A 22 -2.71 1.15 19.82
N VAL A 23 -1.98 2.25 19.94
CA VAL A 23 -1.30 3.04 18.91
C VAL A 23 -0.41 2.16 18.01
N LEU A 24 -0.60 2.23 16.69
CA LEU A 24 0.39 1.81 15.72
C LEU A 24 0.88 2.99 14.90
N GLN A 25 2.22 3.08 14.85
CA GLN A 25 3.02 4.16 14.34
C GLN A 25 2.95 4.28 12.81
N LEU A 26 2.82 5.52 12.34
CA LEU A 26 3.15 5.92 10.98
C LEU A 26 4.67 5.82 10.77
N HIS A 27 5.10 5.09 9.74
CA HIS A 27 6.45 5.20 9.19
C HIS A 27 6.44 5.85 7.80
N PRO A 28 7.49 6.61 7.46
CA PRO A 28 7.46 7.61 6.41
C PRO A 28 7.65 7.02 5.02
N VAL A 29 6.81 7.52 4.11
CA VAL A 29 7.08 7.56 2.66
C VAL A 29 8.32 8.41 2.46
N LEU A 30 9.42 7.84 1.94
CA LEU A 30 10.42 8.60 1.21
C LEU A 30 11.40 7.69 0.46
N GLN A 31 11.68 8.13 -0.77
CA GLN A 31 12.85 7.87 -1.60
C GLN A 31 12.94 6.53 -2.33
N LEU A 32 12.78 6.61 -3.64
CA LEU A 32 13.75 6.11 -4.62
C LEU A 32 13.42 6.71 -6.00
N HIS A 33 14.04 7.84 -6.33
CA HIS A 33 14.51 8.24 -7.67
C HIS A 33 15.52 9.36 -7.42
N PRO A 34 16.75 9.27 -7.97
CA PRO A 34 16.90 9.51 -9.40
C PRO A 34 18.10 8.78 -10.05
N VAL A 35 17.87 7.73 -10.86
CA VAL A 35 18.87 7.30 -11.87
C VAL A 35 18.15 6.60 -13.03
N LEU A 36 17.59 7.34 -14.01
CA LEU A 36 17.08 6.71 -15.25
C LEU A 36 16.93 7.74 -16.38
N GLN A 37 17.98 7.92 -17.18
CA GLN A 37 17.94 8.81 -18.34
C GLN A 37 18.58 8.26 -19.62
N LEU A 38 18.76 6.95 -19.78
CA LEU A 38 19.60 6.44 -20.88
C LEU A 38 19.00 5.38 -21.83
N LEU A 39 17.74 4.92 -21.73
CA LEU A 39 17.24 3.90 -22.67
C LEU A 39 15.75 3.96 -23.10
N GLY A 40 15.05 5.11 -22.99
CA GLY A 40 13.72 5.24 -23.62
C GLY A 40 12.61 4.30 -23.12
N CYS A 41 12.81 3.63 -21.98
CA CYS A 41 11.78 2.95 -21.21
C CYS A 41 11.82 3.53 -19.79
N THR A 42 11.37 4.76 -19.66
CA THR A 42 11.08 5.32 -18.35
C THR A 42 9.80 4.64 -17.84
N ALA A 43 9.86 4.01 -16.67
CA ALA A 43 8.69 3.48 -15.99
C ALA A 43 7.89 4.65 -15.39
N VAL A 44 7.46 5.59 -16.24
CA VAL A 44 6.57 6.67 -15.83
C VAL A 44 5.17 6.07 -15.76
N ALA A 45 4.59 6.10 -14.57
CA ALA A 45 3.17 5.84 -14.43
C ALA A 45 2.40 6.99 -15.09
N VAL A 46 1.52 6.65 -16.03
CA VAL A 46 0.64 7.61 -16.70
C VAL A 46 -0.75 7.46 -16.10
N SER A 47 -1.25 8.53 -15.50
CA SER A 47 -2.62 8.61 -15.00
C SER A 47 -3.62 8.47 -16.15
N VAL A 48 -4.57 7.55 -16.00
CA VAL A 48 -5.67 7.38 -16.97
C VAL A 48 -6.83 8.27 -16.53
N PRO A 49 -7.33 9.18 -17.39
CA PRO A 49 -8.49 9.99 -17.04
C PRO A 49 -9.72 9.09 -16.81
N PRO A 50 -10.59 9.42 -15.85
CA PRO A 50 -11.79 8.64 -15.60
C PRO A 50 -12.72 8.62 -16.82
N PRO A 51 -13.50 7.56 -17.03
CA PRO A 51 -14.48 7.51 -18.10
C PRO A 51 -15.56 8.57 -17.85
N ASN A 52 -16.08 9.15 -18.93
CA ASN A 52 -17.22 10.05 -18.89
C ASN A 52 -18.39 9.32 -18.20
N GLY A 53 -18.87 9.88 -17.09
CA GLY A 53 -20.02 9.31 -16.38
C GLY A 53 -21.24 9.32 -17.30
N GLY A 54 -21.85 8.15 -17.51
CA GLY A 54 -23.18 8.10 -18.09
C GLY A 54 -24.14 8.90 -17.21
N THR A 55 -25.05 9.64 -17.82
CA THR A 55 -26.21 10.23 -17.14
C THR A 55 -27.10 9.08 -16.69
N GLU A 56 -26.86 8.53 -15.49
CA GLU A 56 -27.85 7.67 -14.86
C GLU A 56 -29.06 8.53 -14.49
N GLU A 57 -30.23 8.13 -14.97
CA GLU A 57 -31.48 8.83 -14.74
C GLU A 57 -31.79 8.91 -13.26
N ASP A 58 -32.12 10.13 -12.84
CA ASP A 58 -32.50 10.52 -11.49
C ASP A 58 -33.78 9.75 -11.10
N ARG A 59 -33.63 8.61 -10.43
CA ARG A 59 -34.77 8.00 -9.74
C ARG A 59 -35.08 8.90 -8.55
N ASP A 60 -36.10 9.74 -8.72
CA ASP A 60 -36.80 10.45 -7.65
C ASP A 60 -37.31 9.43 -6.62
N ARG A 61 -36.41 9.01 -5.74
CA ARG A 61 -36.75 8.25 -4.53
C ARG A 61 -37.06 9.30 -3.49
N THR A 62 -38.29 9.79 -3.49
CA THR A 62 -38.85 10.47 -2.33
C THR A 62 -39.02 9.42 -1.22
N GLU A 63 -37.94 9.07 -0.54
CA GLU A 63 -38.01 8.09 0.55
C GLU A 63 -38.66 8.72 1.77
N THR A 64 -39.72 8.06 2.26
CA THR A 64 -40.39 8.43 3.49
C THR A 64 -39.50 7.99 4.65
N ARG A 65 -38.62 8.89 5.09
CA ARG A 65 -37.65 8.66 6.15
C ARG A 65 -38.39 8.45 7.49
N GLY A 66 -38.11 7.33 8.17
CA GLY A 66 -38.76 6.95 9.42
C GLY A 66 -38.36 7.84 10.61
N PRO A 67 -39.15 7.87 11.69
CA PRO A 67 -38.82 8.62 12.90
C PRO A 67 -37.53 8.10 13.55
N LEU A 68 -36.77 9.01 14.16
CA LEU A 68 -35.56 8.69 14.94
C LEU A 68 -35.86 7.59 15.96
N PRO A 69 -34.98 6.59 16.12
CA PRO A 69 -35.15 5.59 17.16
C PRO A 69 -35.15 6.25 18.56
N PRO A 70 -35.91 5.71 19.53
CA PRO A 70 -35.92 6.23 20.89
C PRO A 70 -34.51 6.15 21.50
N GLY A 71 -34.01 7.25 22.05
CA GLY A 71 -32.68 7.27 22.66
C GLY A 71 -32.61 6.40 23.94
N PRO A 72 -31.46 5.75 24.22
CA PRO A 72 -31.26 4.97 25.43
C PRO A 72 -31.54 5.79 26.70
N GLN A 73 -32.34 5.22 27.60
CA GLN A 73 -32.58 5.79 28.93
C GLN A 73 -31.58 5.21 29.92
N ILE A 74 -30.89 6.08 30.66
CA ILE A 74 -29.90 5.68 31.66
C ILE A 74 -30.57 5.74 33.03
N THR A 75 -30.46 4.65 33.78
CA THR A 75 -30.95 4.60 35.16
C THR A 75 -29.99 5.33 36.10
N ASP A 76 -30.51 5.83 37.23
CA ASP A 76 -29.68 6.40 38.31
C ASP A 76 -28.54 5.48 38.75
N HIS A 77 -28.80 4.17 38.75
CA HIS A 77 -27.78 3.16 39.07
C HIS A 77 -26.64 3.17 38.05
N GLN A 78 -26.95 3.19 36.75
CA GLN A 78 -25.96 3.25 35.67
C GLN A 78 -25.17 4.57 35.69
N ALA A 79 -25.85 5.69 35.87
CA ALA A 79 -25.20 7.01 36.00
C ALA A 79 -24.24 7.05 37.20
N ARG A 80 -24.65 6.50 38.35
CA ARG A 80 -23.80 6.40 39.54
C ARG A 80 -22.61 5.47 39.32
N ALA A 81 -22.82 4.33 38.68
CA ALA A 81 -21.74 3.38 38.37
C ALA A 81 -20.67 4.03 37.47
N ALA A 82 -21.09 4.76 36.43
CA ALA A 82 -20.19 5.49 35.54
C ALA A 82 -19.40 6.59 36.29
N LEU A 83 -20.07 7.36 37.16
CA LEU A 83 -19.40 8.37 37.99
C LEU A 83 -18.38 7.73 38.95
N LEU A 84 -18.72 6.61 39.57
CA LEU A 84 -17.78 5.89 40.46
C LEU A 84 -16.56 5.37 39.71
N ALA A 85 -16.74 4.85 38.49
CA ALA A 85 -15.63 4.45 37.63
C ALA A 85 -14.74 5.63 37.26
N HIS A 86 -15.33 6.78 36.92
CA HIS A 86 -14.58 7.99 36.59
C HIS A 86 -13.76 8.51 37.79
N VAL A 87 -14.35 8.53 38.99
CA VAL A 87 -13.67 8.95 40.22
C VAL A 87 -12.50 8.00 40.56
N ALA A 88 -12.67 6.70 40.34
CA ALA A 88 -11.63 5.71 40.62
C ALA A 88 -10.39 5.84 39.72
N ASP A 89 -10.55 6.35 38.50
CA ASP A 89 -9.45 6.60 37.54
C ASP A 89 -8.65 7.87 37.87
N ARG A 90 -9.05 8.64 38.90
CA ARG A 90 -8.40 9.89 39.30
C ARG A 90 -7.76 9.76 40.69
N CYS A 91 -6.43 9.84 40.73
CA CYS A 91 -5.68 9.82 41.98
C CYS A 91 -6.16 10.94 42.92
N CYS A 92 -6.26 10.63 44.22
CA CYS A 92 -6.64 11.55 45.30
C CYS A 92 -8.10 12.03 45.30
N TRP A 93 -8.98 11.50 44.45
CA TRP A 93 -10.41 11.82 44.51
C TRP A 93 -11.14 10.92 45.51
N GLY A 94 -11.89 11.52 46.44
CA GLY A 94 -12.70 10.77 47.41
C GLY A 94 -14.02 10.26 46.81
N SER A 95 -14.32 8.96 46.95
CA SER A 95 -15.57 8.38 46.40
C SER A 95 -16.83 8.70 47.21
N GLY A 96 -16.70 9.36 48.36
CA GLY A 96 -17.81 9.54 49.32
C GLY A 96 -19.01 10.28 48.74
N ALA A 97 -18.76 11.35 47.99
CA ALA A 97 -19.80 12.13 47.31
C ALA A 97 -20.51 11.31 46.23
N ALA A 98 -19.75 10.68 45.32
CA ALA A 98 -20.31 9.85 44.24
C ALA A 98 -21.19 8.69 44.75
N LYS A 99 -20.87 8.11 45.92
CA LYS A 99 -21.66 7.04 46.54
C LYS A 99 -22.99 7.51 47.14
N LYS A 100 -23.03 8.72 47.73
CA LYS A 100 -24.14 9.15 48.60
C LYS A 100 -25.00 10.27 48.04
N MET A 101 -24.52 11.01 47.04
CA MET A 101 -25.28 12.12 46.45
C MET A 101 -26.60 11.62 45.84
N ALA A 102 -27.69 12.37 46.01
CA ALA A 102 -28.94 12.13 45.29
C ALA A 102 -28.83 12.66 43.86
N ILE A 103 -29.22 11.85 42.87
CA ILE A 103 -29.32 12.29 41.47
C ILE A 103 -30.72 12.89 41.33
N ALA A 104 -30.79 14.22 41.25
CA ALA A 104 -32.08 14.92 41.22
C ALA A 104 -32.75 14.88 39.83
N LYS A 105 -31.93 14.96 38.77
CA LYS A 105 -32.38 14.99 37.38
C LYS A 105 -31.24 14.54 36.46
N ILE A 106 -31.55 13.72 35.48
CA ILE A 106 -30.67 13.39 34.35
C ILE A 106 -31.20 14.13 33.13
N ASN A 107 -30.37 15.00 32.53
CA ASN A 107 -30.70 15.67 31.27
C ASN A 107 -30.03 14.87 30.14
N TYR A 108 -30.77 14.66 29.06
CA TYR A 108 -30.28 13.97 27.88
C TYR A 108 -30.03 14.98 26.77
N ASP A 109 -28.80 15.02 26.28
CA ASP A 109 -28.41 15.77 25.09
C ASP A 109 -28.07 14.77 23.97
N SER A 110 -28.45 15.11 22.75
CA SER A 110 -28.17 14.30 21.55
C SER A 110 -27.03 14.90 20.76
N ALA A 111 -26.14 14.04 20.27
CA ALA A 111 -25.16 14.37 19.25
C ALA A 111 -25.38 13.49 18.00
N PHE A 112 -25.30 14.12 16.83
CA PHE A 112 -25.35 13.46 15.53
C PHE A 112 -23.94 13.42 14.97
N HIS A 113 -23.45 12.23 14.66
CA HIS A 113 -22.20 12.01 13.98
C HIS A 113 -22.50 11.53 12.56
N TYR A 114 -22.22 12.39 11.59
CA TYR A 114 -22.33 12.10 10.17
C TYR A 114 -20.97 11.63 9.65
N GLU A 115 -20.98 10.50 8.96
CA GLU A 115 -19.85 9.95 8.25
C GLU A 115 -20.21 9.82 6.77
N LEU A 116 -19.45 10.50 5.92
CA LEU A 116 -19.53 10.42 4.47
C LEU A 116 -18.30 9.67 3.95
N GLN A 117 -18.51 8.47 3.44
CA GLN A 117 -17.48 7.67 2.80
C GLN A 117 -17.63 7.75 1.28
N THR A 118 -16.56 8.13 0.60
CA THR A 118 -16.47 8.09 -0.87
C THR A 118 -15.50 7.00 -1.29
N PHE A 119 -15.96 6.08 -2.13
CA PHE A 119 -15.13 5.02 -2.66
C PHE A 119 -14.71 5.34 -4.09
N THR A 120 -13.41 5.51 -4.31
CA THR A 120 -12.86 6.03 -5.56
C THR A 120 -11.95 5.02 -6.23
N GLU A 121 -12.04 4.90 -7.56
CA GLU A 121 -11.13 4.10 -8.38
C GLU A 121 -10.23 5.00 -9.22
N LYS A 122 -8.92 4.73 -9.17
CA LYS A 122 -7.90 5.38 -9.98
C LYS A 122 -7.13 4.32 -10.78
N ARG A 123 -6.91 4.56 -12.07
CA ARG A 123 -6.13 3.69 -12.96
C ARG A 123 -4.89 4.38 -13.49
N GLU A 124 -3.76 3.67 -13.48
CA GLU A 124 -2.46 4.15 -13.98
C GLU A 124 -1.78 3.07 -14.82
N THR A 125 -1.23 3.43 -15.98
CA THR A 125 -0.48 2.49 -16.83
C THR A 125 1.01 2.76 -16.77
N SER A 126 1.82 1.71 -16.85
CA SER A 126 3.28 1.80 -16.93
C SER A 126 3.85 0.64 -17.75
N TRP A 127 5.00 0.84 -18.39
CA TRP A 127 5.74 -0.26 -18.99
C TRP A 127 6.39 -1.13 -17.91
N ALA A 128 6.29 -2.45 -18.08
CA ALA A 128 6.95 -3.44 -17.24
C ALA A 128 7.62 -4.51 -18.11
N PHE A 129 8.57 -5.24 -17.53
CA PHE A 129 9.23 -6.36 -18.19
C PHE A 129 9.52 -7.50 -17.21
N THR A 130 9.66 -8.71 -17.75
CA THR A 130 10.06 -9.93 -17.02
C THR A 130 11.07 -10.72 -17.86
N PRO A 131 11.95 -11.54 -17.25
CA PRO A 131 12.77 -12.51 -17.98
C PRO A 131 11.92 -13.39 -18.90
N TYR A 132 12.44 -13.72 -20.07
CA TYR A 132 11.72 -14.57 -21.03
C TYR A 132 12.61 -15.72 -21.49
N GLY A 133 12.28 -16.93 -21.06
CA GLY A 133 12.96 -18.16 -21.44
C GLY A 133 12.23 -19.01 -22.50
N GLY A 134 11.15 -18.49 -23.09
CA GLY A 134 10.27 -19.21 -24.01
C GLY A 134 8.80 -19.25 -23.54
N GLY A 135 7.94 -19.84 -24.36
CA GLY A 135 6.50 -19.95 -24.14
C GLY A 135 5.67 -19.03 -25.04
N ASP A 136 4.35 -19.11 -24.90
CA ASP A 136 3.45 -18.26 -25.67
C ASP A 136 3.45 -16.82 -25.15
N VAL A 137 3.27 -15.87 -26.07
CA VAL A 137 3.28 -14.44 -25.74
C VAL A 137 1.98 -13.82 -26.22
N ASP A 138 1.24 -13.26 -25.27
CA ASP A 138 0.02 -12.54 -25.54
C ASP A 138 0.29 -11.12 -26.11
N GLY A 139 0.70 -11.08 -27.38
CA GLY A 139 0.96 -9.84 -28.12
C GLY A 139 -0.17 -9.42 -29.05
N PRO A 140 0.05 -8.36 -29.86
CA PRO A 140 -0.96 -7.80 -30.77
C PRO A 140 -1.51 -8.77 -31.82
N SER A 141 -0.85 -9.91 -32.03
CA SER A 141 -1.35 -10.98 -32.91
C SER A 141 -2.56 -11.73 -32.34
N ASN A 142 -2.79 -11.69 -31.02
CA ASN A 142 -3.89 -12.39 -30.36
C ASN A 142 -5.14 -11.51 -30.18
N GLY A 143 -5.06 -10.22 -30.52
CA GLY A 143 -6.17 -9.28 -30.39
C GLY A 143 -5.72 -7.82 -30.31
N ALA A 144 -6.68 -6.91 -30.38
CA ALA A 144 -6.44 -5.49 -30.09
C ALA A 144 -6.38 -5.28 -28.57
N ALA A 145 -5.40 -4.48 -28.12
CA ALA A 145 -5.29 -4.16 -26.69
C ALA A 145 -6.49 -3.31 -26.22
N PRO A 146 -7.16 -3.67 -25.11
CA PRO A 146 -8.28 -2.92 -24.57
C PRO A 146 -7.83 -1.56 -24.01
N LEU A 147 -8.75 -0.60 -23.90
CA LEU A 147 -8.46 0.63 -23.16
C LEU A 147 -8.30 0.32 -21.67
N PRO A 148 -7.59 1.16 -20.90
CA PRO A 148 -7.31 0.85 -19.50
C PRO A 148 -8.56 0.68 -18.63
N TRP A 149 -9.68 1.32 -18.97
CA TRP A 149 -10.97 1.16 -18.26
C TRP A 149 -11.80 -0.04 -18.73
N ASP A 150 -11.52 -0.58 -19.92
CA ASP A 150 -12.17 -1.78 -20.46
C ASP A 150 -11.53 -3.07 -19.90
N VAL A 151 -10.40 -2.96 -19.21
CA VAL A 151 -9.79 -4.08 -18.47
C VAL A 151 -10.66 -4.42 -17.27
N GLU A 152 -11.22 -5.62 -17.26
CA GLU A 152 -12.07 -6.08 -16.15
C GLU A 152 -11.28 -6.18 -14.85
N ALA A 153 -11.73 -5.44 -13.83
CA ALA A 153 -11.20 -5.49 -12.49
C ALA A 153 -12.25 -5.02 -11.50
N GLN A 154 -12.35 -5.74 -10.38
CA GLN A 154 -13.19 -5.40 -9.24
C GLN A 154 -12.35 -5.51 -7.97
N PRO A 155 -12.64 -4.67 -6.95
CA PRO A 155 -12.05 -4.82 -5.62
C PRO A 155 -12.59 -6.09 -4.96
N ALA A 156 -11.82 -6.64 -4.02
CA ALA A 156 -12.26 -7.77 -3.20
C ALA A 156 -13.38 -7.37 -2.23
N HIS A 157 -13.32 -6.15 -1.69
CA HIS A 157 -14.32 -5.60 -0.77
C HIS A 157 -14.61 -4.14 -1.13
N LEU A 158 -15.89 -3.78 -1.18
CA LEU A 158 -16.28 -2.38 -1.29
C LEU A 158 -15.92 -1.63 0.00
N PHE A 159 -15.65 -0.33 -0.13
CA PHE A 159 -15.25 0.53 0.99
C PHE A 159 -14.00 0.06 1.75
N HIS A 160 -13.03 -0.51 1.04
CA HIS A 160 -11.71 -0.84 1.57
C HIS A 160 -10.61 -0.37 0.62
N ASP A 161 -9.54 0.19 1.19
CA ASP A 161 -8.36 0.56 0.41
C ASP A 161 -7.71 -0.69 -0.19
N GLU A 162 -7.58 -0.73 -1.52
CA GLU A 162 -6.99 -1.86 -2.25
C GLU A 162 -6.18 -1.38 -3.45
N VAL A 163 -5.05 -2.02 -3.71
CA VAL A 163 -4.27 -1.84 -4.94
C VAL A 163 -4.14 -3.17 -5.66
N LYS A 164 -4.58 -3.20 -6.92
CA LYS A 164 -4.47 -4.37 -7.79
C LYS A 164 -3.64 -4.04 -9.02
N VAL A 165 -2.75 -4.96 -9.37
CA VAL A 165 -1.83 -4.82 -10.49
C VAL A 165 -2.10 -5.94 -11.47
N VAL A 166 -2.43 -5.58 -12.71
CA VAL A 166 -2.73 -6.53 -13.79
C VAL A 166 -1.94 -6.20 -15.05
N GLN A 167 -1.70 -7.20 -15.89
CA GLN A 167 -1.14 -6.99 -17.23
C GLN A 167 -2.28 -6.61 -18.18
N VAL A 168 -2.08 -5.61 -19.03
CA VAL A 168 -3.04 -5.27 -20.10
C VAL A 168 -2.95 -6.34 -21.19
N PRO A 169 -4.07 -7.01 -21.55
CA PRO A 169 -4.09 -8.04 -22.59
C PRO A 169 -3.54 -7.56 -23.94
N HIS A 170 -2.95 -8.48 -24.69
CA HIS A 170 -2.44 -8.26 -26.06
C HIS A 170 -1.34 -7.19 -26.21
N THR A 171 -0.74 -6.75 -25.10
CA THR A 171 0.34 -5.74 -25.11
C THR A 171 1.74 -6.34 -24.98
N ALA A 172 1.86 -7.67 -24.83
CA ALA A 172 3.14 -8.29 -24.59
C ALA A 172 3.99 -8.38 -25.87
N SER A 173 5.30 -8.23 -25.73
CA SER A 173 6.27 -8.41 -26.81
C SER A 173 7.59 -8.93 -26.26
N VAL A 174 8.29 -9.76 -27.03
CA VAL A 174 9.63 -10.22 -26.69
C VAL A 174 10.64 -9.26 -27.27
N LYS A 175 11.60 -8.83 -26.45
CA LYS A 175 12.69 -7.96 -26.85
C LYS A 175 14.00 -8.51 -26.32
N GLU A 176 15.10 -8.15 -26.97
CA GLU A 176 16.42 -8.38 -26.40
C GLU A 176 16.54 -7.65 -25.07
N CYS A 177 17.23 -8.28 -24.12
CA CYS A 177 17.47 -7.68 -22.82
C CYS A 177 18.21 -6.36 -22.98
N HIS A 178 17.61 -5.28 -22.50
CA HIS A 178 18.16 -3.92 -22.59
C HIS A 178 19.54 -3.79 -21.93
N ARG A 179 19.85 -4.66 -20.94
CA ARG A 179 21.10 -4.63 -20.16
C ARG A 179 22.23 -5.45 -20.77
N CYS A 180 21.98 -6.70 -21.18
CA CYS A 180 23.01 -7.58 -21.75
C CYS A 180 23.00 -7.66 -23.29
N LYS A 181 22.05 -6.98 -23.95
CA LYS A 181 21.93 -6.95 -25.42
C LYS A 181 21.87 -8.36 -26.03
N GLY A 182 20.99 -9.21 -25.50
CA GLY A 182 20.82 -10.58 -25.99
C GLY A 182 21.81 -11.62 -25.44
N THR A 183 22.93 -11.21 -24.84
CA THR A 183 24.01 -12.16 -24.47
C THR A 183 23.73 -13.04 -23.25
N GLY A 184 22.72 -12.74 -22.45
CA GLY A 184 22.41 -13.46 -21.20
C GLY A 184 23.46 -13.28 -20.09
N SER A 185 24.53 -12.56 -20.32
CA SER A 185 25.61 -12.39 -19.35
C SER A 185 26.16 -10.98 -19.34
N LEU A 186 26.70 -10.57 -18.20
CA LEU A 186 27.37 -9.29 -18.05
C LEU A 186 28.85 -9.53 -17.76
N GLN A 187 29.71 -8.65 -18.25
CA GLN A 187 31.12 -8.67 -17.88
C GLN A 187 31.23 -8.52 -16.37
N CYS A 188 32.02 -9.38 -15.72
CA CYS A 188 32.24 -9.25 -14.28
C CYS A 188 32.97 -7.94 -14.01
N SER A 189 32.34 -7.07 -13.21
CA SER A 189 32.88 -5.75 -12.89
C SER A 189 34.14 -5.80 -12.03
N GLU A 190 34.36 -6.90 -11.31
CA GLU A 190 35.46 -7.04 -10.35
C GLU A 190 36.76 -7.49 -11.01
N CYS A 191 36.69 -8.41 -11.97
CA CYS A 191 37.85 -8.85 -12.74
C CYS A 191 37.91 -8.24 -14.14
N HIS A 192 36.99 -7.33 -14.49
CA HIS A 192 36.85 -6.73 -15.83
C HIS A 192 36.86 -7.76 -16.96
N GLY A 193 36.14 -8.87 -16.81
CA GLY A 193 36.08 -9.92 -17.83
C GLY A 193 37.22 -10.93 -17.82
N LYS A 194 38.26 -10.74 -17.00
CA LYS A 194 39.45 -11.61 -17.02
C LYS A 194 39.25 -12.99 -16.40
N GLY A 195 38.30 -13.13 -15.47
CA GLY A 195 38.14 -14.33 -14.66
C GLY A 195 39.05 -14.39 -13.43
N TRP A 196 40.01 -13.49 -13.30
CA TRP A 196 40.97 -13.48 -12.20
C TRP A 196 41.40 -12.07 -11.82
N THR A 197 41.97 -11.94 -10.62
CA THR A 197 42.62 -10.74 -10.11
C THR A 197 44.09 -11.03 -9.78
N ARG A 198 44.95 -10.00 -9.82
CA ARG A 198 46.38 -10.16 -9.51
C ARG A 198 46.51 -10.67 -8.07
N CYS A 199 47.23 -11.77 -7.87
CA CYS A 199 47.48 -12.29 -6.53
C CYS A 199 48.25 -11.26 -5.72
N LEU A 200 47.66 -10.78 -4.62
CA LEU A 200 48.27 -9.77 -3.77
C LEU A 200 49.45 -10.33 -2.98
N SER A 201 49.40 -11.61 -2.60
CA SER A 201 50.44 -12.25 -1.78
C SER A 201 51.78 -12.42 -2.50
N CYS A 202 51.78 -12.59 -3.83
CA CYS A 202 53.01 -12.71 -4.63
C CYS A 202 53.13 -11.63 -5.70
N HIS A 203 52.29 -10.60 -5.63
CA HIS A 203 52.23 -9.51 -6.62
C HIS A 203 52.27 -9.97 -8.09
N GLY A 204 51.67 -11.11 -8.42
CA GLY A 204 51.66 -11.60 -9.81
C GLY A 204 52.86 -12.46 -10.23
N ASP A 205 53.88 -12.60 -9.39
CA ASP A 205 55.07 -13.38 -9.72
C ASP A 205 54.78 -14.89 -9.66
N GLY A 206 53.86 -15.30 -8.79
CA GLY A 206 53.48 -16.71 -8.60
C GLY A 206 54.40 -17.49 -7.68
N TRP A 207 55.47 -16.86 -7.20
CA TRP A 207 56.49 -17.44 -6.34
C TRP A 207 56.80 -16.50 -5.17
N TYR A 208 57.24 -17.06 -4.06
CA TYR A 208 57.89 -16.33 -2.97
C TYR A 208 59.38 -16.67 -3.01
N THR A 209 60.24 -15.67 -2.78
CA THR A 209 61.68 -15.90 -2.62
C THR A 209 62.07 -15.47 -1.22
N ASP A 210 62.65 -16.39 -0.45
CA ASP A 210 63.14 -16.08 0.89
C ASP A 210 64.51 -15.39 0.85
N SER A 211 65.01 -14.98 2.02
CA SER A 211 66.33 -14.33 2.15
C SER A 211 67.51 -15.24 1.82
N SER A 212 67.30 -16.56 1.72
CA SER A 212 68.32 -17.54 1.32
C SER A 212 68.34 -17.78 -0.20
N GLY A 213 67.40 -17.20 -0.94
CA GLY A 213 67.24 -17.39 -2.39
C GLY A 213 66.41 -18.61 -2.76
N TYR A 214 65.79 -19.29 -1.79
CA TYR A 214 64.89 -20.41 -2.04
C TYR A 214 63.57 -19.91 -2.64
N LYS A 215 63.15 -20.51 -3.76
CA LYS A 215 61.91 -20.17 -4.47
C LYS A 215 60.86 -21.24 -4.21
N ASP A 216 59.71 -20.84 -3.68
CA ASP A 216 58.56 -21.71 -3.54
C ASP A 216 57.32 -21.11 -4.20
N ARG A 217 56.37 -21.97 -4.59
CA ARG A 217 55.12 -21.56 -5.23
C ARG A 217 54.26 -20.81 -4.23
N CYS A 218 53.65 -19.73 -4.68
CA CYS A 218 52.74 -18.97 -3.84
C CYS A 218 51.48 -19.80 -3.51
N PHE A 219 51.33 -20.13 -2.22
CA PHE A 219 50.23 -20.94 -1.69
C PHE A 219 48.84 -20.39 -2.06
N TYR A 220 48.70 -19.06 -2.11
CA TYR A 220 47.41 -18.40 -2.35
C TYR A 220 46.94 -18.39 -3.81
N CYS A 221 47.81 -18.67 -4.78
CA CYS A 221 47.47 -18.71 -6.20
C CYS A 221 47.83 -20.03 -6.89
N GLN A 222 48.38 -21.00 -6.17
CA GLN A 222 48.80 -22.28 -6.73
C GLN A 222 47.66 -23.08 -7.37
N SER A 223 46.42 -22.89 -6.91
CA SER A 223 45.21 -23.58 -7.40
C SER A 223 44.38 -22.75 -8.38
N SER A 224 44.87 -21.59 -8.82
CA SER A 224 44.14 -20.78 -9.80
C SER A 224 44.10 -21.47 -11.15
N THR A 225 42.92 -21.49 -11.75
CA THR A 225 42.69 -21.99 -13.12
C THR A 225 43.33 -21.10 -14.20
N HIS A 226 43.75 -19.89 -13.84
CA HIS A 226 44.35 -18.90 -14.75
C HIS A 226 45.89 -18.86 -14.68
N GLY A 227 46.50 -19.72 -13.87
CA GLY A 227 47.94 -19.84 -13.70
C GLY A 227 48.50 -19.12 -12.46
N HIS A 228 49.78 -19.34 -12.20
CA HIS A 228 50.47 -18.75 -11.04
C HIS A 228 50.49 -17.22 -11.12
N GLY A 229 50.49 -16.58 -9.94
CA GLY A 229 50.42 -15.12 -9.83
C GLY A 229 49.00 -14.55 -9.91
N ARG A 230 47.97 -15.39 -10.11
CA ARG A 230 46.59 -14.96 -10.32
C ARG A 230 45.66 -15.64 -9.32
N GLN A 231 44.65 -14.92 -8.86
CA GLN A 231 43.60 -15.49 -8.03
C GLN A 231 42.29 -15.50 -8.82
N ASP A 232 41.62 -16.65 -8.83
CA ASP A 232 40.35 -16.78 -9.52
C ASP A 232 39.32 -15.84 -8.89
N CYS A 233 38.63 -15.09 -9.73
CA CYS A 233 37.63 -14.13 -9.26
C CYS A 233 36.43 -14.90 -8.73
N LEU A 234 36.20 -14.78 -7.41
CA LEU A 234 35.12 -15.46 -6.70
C LEU A 234 33.74 -15.05 -7.23
N LYS A 235 33.55 -13.76 -7.52
CA LYS A 235 32.26 -13.22 -7.99
C LYS A 235 31.76 -13.84 -9.30
N CYS A 236 32.67 -14.22 -10.19
CA CYS A 236 32.31 -14.88 -11.45
C CYS A 236 32.73 -16.35 -11.51
N ASN A 237 33.23 -16.91 -10.39
CA ASN A 237 33.79 -18.26 -10.32
C ASN A 237 34.75 -18.56 -11.48
N ALA A 238 35.72 -17.67 -11.66
CA ALA A 238 36.74 -17.74 -12.71
C ALA A 238 36.24 -17.58 -14.17
N LYS A 239 34.93 -17.38 -14.42
CA LYS A 239 34.39 -17.31 -15.80
C LYS A 239 34.57 -15.96 -16.49
N GLY A 240 34.89 -14.90 -15.74
CA GLY A 240 34.97 -13.52 -16.25
C GLY A 240 33.61 -12.86 -16.53
N ARG A 241 32.52 -13.62 -16.51
CA ARG A 241 31.16 -13.13 -16.75
C ARG A 241 30.23 -13.59 -15.64
N VAL A 242 29.18 -12.81 -15.40
CA VAL A 242 28.12 -13.11 -14.44
C VAL A 242 26.77 -13.18 -15.17
N ALA A 243 25.83 -13.94 -14.61
CA ALA A 243 24.45 -13.99 -15.09
C ALA A 243 23.86 -12.58 -15.20
N CYS A 244 23.07 -12.31 -16.23
CA CYS A 244 22.36 -11.04 -16.37
C CYS A 244 21.05 -11.08 -15.57
N PRO A 245 20.91 -10.36 -14.43
CA PRO A 245 19.73 -10.51 -13.57
C PRO A 245 18.41 -10.08 -14.24
N PRO A 246 18.32 -8.97 -15.01
CA PRO A 246 17.05 -8.55 -15.63
C PRO A 246 16.43 -9.54 -16.62
N CYS A 247 17.21 -10.45 -17.19
CA CYS A 247 16.72 -11.48 -18.12
C CYS A 247 17.00 -12.89 -17.64
N ASP A 248 17.42 -13.07 -16.39
CA ASP A 248 17.79 -14.36 -15.81
C ASP A 248 18.65 -15.24 -16.74
N SER A 249 19.63 -14.62 -17.37
CA SER A 249 20.52 -15.23 -18.37
C SER A 249 19.90 -15.74 -19.67
N TYR A 250 18.59 -15.57 -19.91
CA TYR A 250 17.95 -15.94 -21.18
C TYR A 250 18.32 -15.00 -22.33
N GLY A 251 18.84 -13.80 -22.04
CA GLY A 251 19.16 -12.80 -23.06
C GLY A 251 17.93 -12.05 -23.60
N GLN A 252 16.73 -12.56 -23.36
CA GLN A 252 15.46 -11.96 -23.78
C GLN A 252 14.60 -11.54 -22.58
N ILE A 253 13.74 -10.55 -22.81
CA ILE A 253 12.76 -10.07 -21.84
C ILE A 253 11.38 -9.95 -22.52
N ARG A 254 10.33 -10.25 -21.77
CA ARG A 254 8.95 -10.00 -22.15
C ARG A 254 8.53 -8.65 -21.61
N CYS A 255 8.27 -7.69 -22.48
CA CYS A 255 7.80 -6.35 -22.15
C CYS A 255 6.29 -6.26 -22.36
N PHE A 256 5.56 -5.59 -21.49
CA PHE A 256 4.11 -5.42 -21.55
C PHE A 256 3.66 -4.14 -20.83
N ILE A 257 2.42 -3.72 -21.06
CA ILE A 257 1.81 -2.63 -20.30
C ILE A 257 1.20 -3.22 -19.04
N ARG A 258 1.55 -2.64 -17.90
CA ARG A 258 1.02 -2.95 -16.58
C ARG A 258 0.02 -1.88 -16.18
N LEU A 259 -1.17 -2.30 -15.74
CA LEU A 259 -2.22 -1.46 -15.21
C LEU A 259 -2.25 -1.60 -13.69
N THR A 260 -2.08 -0.48 -12.98
CA THR A 260 -2.27 -0.37 -11.54
C THR A 260 -3.62 0.27 -11.28
N ILE A 261 -4.45 -0.40 -10.49
CA ILE A 261 -5.80 0.03 -10.13
C ILE A 261 -5.80 0.24 -8.62
N THR A 262 -6.15 1.44 -8.19
CA THR A 262 -6.19 1.83 -6.78
C THR A 262 -7.61 2.17 -6.41
N TRP A 263 -8.19 1.40 -5.51
CA TRP A 263 -9.42 1.75 -4.83
C TRP A 263 -9.08 2.41 -3.50
N LYS A 264 -9.70 3.56 -3.24
CA LYS A 264 -9.47 4.33 -2.02
C LYS A 264 -10.78 4.83 -1.42
N VAL A 265 -10.92 4.63 -0.12
CA VAL A 265 -11.96 5.20 0.72
C VAL A 265 -11.49 6.56 1.22
N ASN A 266 -12.30 7.59 1.03
CA ASN A 266 -12.10 8.85 1.72
C ASN A 266 -13.31 9.11 2.61
N THR A 267 -13.04 9.21 3.91
CA THR A 267 -14.04 9.47 4.94
C THR A 267 -14.02 10.94 5.34
N SER A 268 -15.19 11.55 5.41
CA SER A 268 -15.40 12.89 5.95
C SER A 268 -16.42 12.82 7.08
N GLU A 269 -16.07 13.38 8.23
CA GLU A 269 -16.91 13.39 9.42
C GLU A 269 -17.50 14.77 9.69
N HIS A 270 -18.72 14.83 10.19
CA HIS A 270 -19.34 16.04 10.71
C HIS A 270 -20.15 15.76 11.96
N ILE A 271 -20.01 16.57 13.01
CA ILE A 271 -20.69 16.36 14.29
C ILE A 271 -21.57 17.55 14.63
N VAL A 272 -22.88 17.32 14.71
CA VAL A 272 -23.87 18.29 15.19
C VAL A 272 -24.25 17.95 16.63
N ARG A 273 -24.13 18.91 17.54
CA ARG A 273 -24.42 18.75 18.97
C ARG A 273 -25.37 19.82 19.44
N LYS A 274 -26.28 19.45 20.34
CA LYS A 274 -27.00 20.40 21.19
C LYS A 274 -26.32 20.39 22.56
N GLY A 275 -25.91 21.56 23.07
CA GLY A 275 -25.32 21.69 24.40
C GLY A 275 -23.78 21.72 24.44
N GLY A 276 -23.21 21.41 25.60
CA GLY A 276 -21.79 21.59 25.93
C GLY A 276 -20.91 20.33 25.84
N LEU A 277 -21.41 19.26 25.20
CA LEU A 277 -20.69 17.99 25.09
C LEU A 277 -19.36 18.16 24.31
N PRO A 278 -18.21 17.73 24.87
CA PRO A 278 -16.92 17.80 24.17
C PRO A 278 -16.88 16.93 22.90
N GLU A 279 -16.32 17.46 21.81
CA GLU A 279 -16.33 16.79 20.50
C GLU A 279 -15.54 15.48 20.50
N ALA A 280 -14.39 15.51 21.17
CA ALA A 280 -13.50 14.36 21.28
C ALA A 280 -14.21 13.17 21.94
N LEU A 281 -15.05 13.43 22.97
CA LEU A 281 -15.79 12.37 23.64
C LEU A 281 -16.90 11.80 22.74
N VAL A 282 -17.54 12.64 21.92
CA VAL A 282 -18.58 12.19 20.98
C VAL A 282 -18.02 11.31 19.86
N LYS A 283 -16.78 11.55 19.41
CA LYS A 283 -16.10 10.70 18.42
C LYS A 283 -15.75 9.32 18.94
N GLU A 284 -15.48 9.21 20.24
CA GLU A 284 -15.01 7.96 20.86
C GLU A 284 -16.16 7.03 21.29
N VAL A 285 -17.41 7.52 21.30
CA VAL A 285 -18.57 6.73 21.76
C VAL A 285 -19.32 6.08 20.60
N SER A 286 -19.77 4.84 20.83
CA SER A 286 -20.68 4.14 19.94
C SER A 286 -22.09 4.74 20.01
N GLY A 287 -22.71 4.98 18.85
CA GLY A 287 -24.09 5.44 18.73
C GLY A 287 -25.00 4.41 18.08
N GLN A 288 -26.27 4.76 17.93
CA GLN A 288 -27.23 4.03 17.10
C GLN A 288 -27.24 4.62 15.70
N VAL A 289 -27.19 3.77 14.67
CA VAL A 289 -27.38 4.23 13.27
C VAL A 289 -28.81 4.76 13.14
N ALA A 290 -28.92 6.07 12.92
CA ALA A 290 -30.18 6.75 12.70
C ALA A 290 -30.54 6.82 11.21
N PHE A 291 -29.53 6.82 10.35
CA PHE A 291 -29.69 6.85 8.91
C PHE A 291 -28.47 6.22 8.24
N GLU A 292 -28.70 5.46 7.17
CA GLU A 292 -27.65 4.93 6.31
C GLU A 292 -28.18 4.89 4.87
N GLU A 293 -27.42 5.48 3.93
CA GLU A 293 -27.74 5.49 2.51
C GLU A 293 -26.47 5.20 1.70
N GLU A 294 -26.59 4.30 0.72
CA GLU A 294 -25.53 3.94 -0.23
C GLU A 294 -26.02 4.15 -1.66
N GLY A 295 -25.20 4.80 -2.49
CA GLY A 295 -25.47 4.91 -3.92
C GLY A 295 -24.35 5.60 -4.70
N THR A 296 -24.39 5.52 -6.04
CA THR A 296 -23.47 6.23 -6.94
C THR A 296 -23.53 7.74 -6.73
N ARG A 297 -24.72 8.23 -6.39
CA ARG A 297 -24.98 9.59 -5.95
C ARG A 297 -25.99 9.52 -4.83
N ILE A 298 -25.72 10.27 -3.78
CA ILE A 298 -26.62 10.44 -2.64
C ILE A 298 -27.07 11.90 -2.57
N PHE A 299 -28.25 12.13 -2.00
CA PHE A 299 -28.81 13.47 -1.88
C PHE A 299 -28.39 14.14 -0.56
N PRO A 300 -28.34 15.47 -0.52
CA PRO A 300 -28.13 16.18 0.74
C PRO A 300 -29.17 15.79 1.80
N LEU A 301 -28.70 15.64 3.04
CA LEU A 301 -29.58 15.43 4.19
C LEU A 301 -30.26 16.75 4.56
N THR A 302 -31.57 16.82 4.33
CA THR A 302 -32.39 18.01 4.61
C THR A 302 -33.27 17.89 5.85
N GLN A 303 -33.42 16.69 6.41
CA GLN A 303 -34.38 16.38 7.49
C GLN A 303 -33.71 16.02 8.82
N PHE A 304 -32.38 16.07 8.89
CA PHE A 304 -31.60 15.84 10.11
C PHE A 304 -30.85 17.12 10.50
N PRO A 305 -30.69 17.39 11.82
CA PRO A 305 -30.09 18.63 12.32
C PRO A 305 -28.61 18.79 12.04
#